data_AF-A0A7J9E5A9-F1
#
_entry.id   AF-A0A7J9E5A9-F1
#
_cell.length_a   1.000
_cell.length_b   1.000
_cell.length_c   1.000
_cell.angle_alpha   90.00
_cell.angle_beta   90.00
_cell.angle_gamma   90.00
#
_symmetry.space_group_name_H-M   'P 1'
#
loop_
_entity.id
_entity.type
_entity.pdbx_description
1 polymer ?
#
loop_
_entity_poly.entity_id
_entity_poly.type
_entity_poly.pdbx_seq_one_letter_code
_entity_poly.pdbx_strand_id
1 'polypeptide(L)'
;MICLTTKFSNSEIVRTRDPKVLEGFDAVLDVGGVYDPSRDRYDHHQKGFEEVFGYGFNTKLSSAGLVYKHFGKEIIAKELQLGEDHPNVQRLFLAIYKNFMEAIDAIDNGINQFDTDKPPRYVNTTNLSSRVGRLNLDWMDPNQSPEKENEAFQQAMAVAGSEFLDSVRFHAKSWLPARSIVMECIADRYDTDPSGEIMVLKRFTPWKLHIFELEEEMKVDPPIKYVLYESLD
;
A
#
# COMPACT_ATOMS: atom_id res chain seq x y z
N MET A 1 8.19 -7.63 -1.91
CA MET A 1 8.30 -6.24 -2.40
C MET A 1 9.74 -5.86 -2.75
N ILE A 2 10.72 -6.02 -1.85
CA ILE A 2 12.12 -5.62 -2.12
C ILE A 2 12.70 -6.23 -3.41
N CYS A 3 12.34 -7.47 -3.75
CA CYS A 3 12.75 -8.14 -4.99
C CYS A 3 12.14 -7.55 -6.27
N LEU A 4 11.30 -6.52 -6.18
CA LEU A 4 10.81 -5.76 -7.34
C LEU A 4 11.79 -4.63 -7.74
N THR A 5 12.68 -4.25 -6.82
CA THR A 5 13.75 -3.26 -7.04
C THR A 5 14.83 -3.81 -7.97
N THR A 6 15.62 -2.91 -8.54
CA THR A 6 16.77 -3.24 -9.39
C THR A 6 17.88 -3.92 -8.59
N LYS A 7 18.16 -3.44 -7.37
CA LYS A 7 19.24 -3.95 -6.53
C LYS A 7 19.02 -5.40 -6.11
N PHE A 8 17.76 -5.80 -5.85
CA PHE A 8 17.44 -7.10 -5.24
C PHE A 8 16.61 -8.04 -6.14
N SER A 9 16.48 -7.75 -7.44
CA SER A 9 15.55 -8.49 -8.33
C SER A 9 15.87 -9.98 -8.50
N ASN A 10 17.14 -10.36 -8.32
CA ASN A 10 17.63 -11.72 -8.49
C ASN A 10 18.27 -12.27 -7.20
N SER A 11 17.94 -11.67 -6.05
CA SER A 11 18.50 -12.10 -4.77
C SER A 11 18.00 -13.50 -4.39
N GLU A 12 18.90 -14.31 -3.85
CA GLU A 12 18.54 -15.53 -3.15
C GLU A 12 17.87 -15.19 -1.81
N ILE A 13 16.84 -15.94 -1.45
CA ILE A 13 16.07 -15.69 -0.23
C ILE A 13 16.34 -16.81 0.76
N VAL A 14 16.92 -16.42 1.89
CA VAL A 14 17.27 -17.34 2.98
C VAL A 14 16.48 -16.96 4.23
N ARG A 15 15.75 -17.94 4.79
CA ARG A 15 15.04 -17.79 6.07
C ARG A 15 15.92 -18.28 7.21
N THR A 16 16.32 -17.37 8.10
CA THR A 16 17.09 -17.69 9.31
C THR A 16 16.92 -16.59 10.36
N ARG A 17 17.17 -16.93 11.63
CA ARG A 17 17.27 -15.98 12.75
C ARG A 17 18.65 -15.98 13.41
N ASP A 18 19.61 -16.74 12.86
CA ASP A 18 20.96 -16.82 13.41
C ASP A 18 21.72 -15.51 13.14
N PRO A 19 22.05 -14.71 14.19
CA PRO A 19 22.73 -13.43 14.01
C PRO A 19 24.04 -13.54 13.23
N LYS A 20 24.78 -14.65 13.37
CA LYS A 20 26.06 -14.85 12.67
C LYS A 20 25.89 -14.99 11.16
N VAL A 21 24.77 -15.58 10.73
CA VAL A 21 24.44 -15.71 9.31
C VAL A 21 23.94 -14.37 8.76
N LEU A 22 23.10 -13.66 9.53
CA LEU A 22 22.52 -12.37 9.15
C LEU A 22 23.57 -11.27 8.92
N GLU A 23 24.72 -11.33 9.60
CA GLU A 23 25.83 -10.39 9.39
C GLU A 23 26.37 -10.40 7.96
N GLY A 24 26.33 -11.55 7.28
CA GLY A 24 26.84 -11.72 5.91
C GLY A 24 25.85 -11.36 4.80
N PHE A 25 24.58 -11.06 5.11
CA PHE A 25 23.56 -10.80 4.10
C PHE A 25 23.58 -9.35 3.59
N ASP A 26 23.30 -9.20 2.29
CA ASP A 26 23.18 -7.89 1.63
C ASP A 26 22.03 -7.06 2.23
N ALA A 27 20.89 -7.70 2.51
CA ALA A 27 19.74 -7.11 3.18
C ALA A 27 19.16 -8.07 4.22
N VAL A 28 18.58 -7.53 5.30
CA VAL A 28 17.89 -8.32 6.32
C VAL A 28 16.56 -7.65 6.64
N LEU A 29 15.49 -8.45 6.62
CA LEU A 29 14.11 -8.01 6.79
C LEU A 29 13.49 -8.75 7.95
N ASP A 30 12.76 -8.04 8.81
CA ASP A 30 11.88 -8.63 9.84
C ASP A 30 12.57 -9.43 10.95
N VAL A 31 13.89 -9.52 10.92
CA VAL A 31 14.72 -10.20 11.91
C VAL A 31 16.01 -9.42 12.15
N GLY A 32 16.67 -9.71 13.27
CA GLY A 32 17.95 -9.10 13.64
C GLY A 32 17.85 -7.90 14.58
N GLY A 33 16.65 -7.36 14.81
CA GLY A 33 16.37 -6.29 15.78
C GLY A 33 16.98 -4.95 15.42
N VAL A 34 17.20 -4.68 14.13
CA VAL A 34 17.89 -3.47 13.64
C VAL A 34 17.12 -2.85 12.48
N TYR A 35 16.85 -1.55 12.61
CA TYR A 35 16.49 -0.68 11.49
C TYR A 35 17.67 0.22 11.14
N ASP A 36 18.29 -0.05 9.99
CA ASP A 36 19.40 0.72 9.43
C ASP A 36 19.31 0.69 7.90
N PRO A 37 18.67 1.71 7.29
CA PRO A 37 18.55 1.81 5.84
C PRO A 37 19.88 1.88 5.10
N SER A 38 20.96 2.35 5.74
CA SER A 38 22.28 2.44 5.11
C SER A 38 22.93 1.08 4.89
N ARG A 39 22.43 0.06 5.61
CA ARG A 39 22.86 -1.34 5.54
C ARG A 39 21.72 -2.27 5.11
N ASP A 40 20.64 -1.72 4.55
CA ASP A 40 19.45 -2.48 4.13
C ASP A 40 18.90 -3.41 5.24
N ARG A 41 18.86 -2.91 6.48
CA ARG A 41 18.29 -3.61 7.64
C ARG A 41 16.93 -3.00 7.96
N TYR A 42 15.86 -3.79 7.86
CA TYR A 42 14.48 -3.34 8.00
C TYR A 42 13.72 -4.26 8.96
N ASP A 43 14.01 -4.11 10.25
CA ASP A 43 13.27 -4.74 11.34
C ASP A 43 12.59 -3.65 12.20
N HIS A 44 11.44 -4.00 12.79
CA HIS A 44 10.62 -3.13 13.63
C HIS A 44 10.46 -3.65 15.08
N HIS A 45 10.96 -4.86 15.37
CA HIS A 45 10.76 -5.55 16.66
C HIS A 45 11.60 -4.98 17.82
N GLN A 46 12.51 -4.04 17.57
CA GLN A 46 13.34 -3.42 18.59
C GLN A 46 12.50 -2.59 19.57
N LYS A 47 12.90 -2.63 20.85
CA LYS A 47 12.25 -1.87 21.91
C LYS A 47 12.32 -0.36 21.62
N GLY A 48 11.18 0.31 21.71
CA GLY A 48 11.07 1.75 21.47
C GLY A 48 11.10 2.14 19.99
N PHE A 49 10.88 1.20 19.07
CA PHE A 49 10.65 1.54 17.66
C PHE A 49 9.34 2.31 17.50
N GLU A 50 9.41 3.51 16.93
CA GLU A 50 8.26 4.42 16.75
C GLU A 50 8.26 5.04 15.33
N GLU A 51 8.98 4.44 14.38
CA GLU A 51 9.04 4.98 13.02
C GLU A 51 7.69 4.88 12.33
N VAL A 52 7.30 5.99 11.70
CA VAL A 52 6.09 6.12 10.89
C VAL A 52 6.47 6.47 9.45
N PHE A 53 5.51 6.34 8.53
CA PHE A 53 5.74 6.68 7.12
C PHE A 53 6.06 8.17 6.89
N GLY A 54 5.52 9.05 7.74
CA GLY A 54 5.56 10.50 7.57
C GLY A 54 4.34 10.99 6.79
N TYR A 55 4.40 12.19 6.19
CA TYR A 55 3.33 12.75 5.35
C TYR A 55 1.93 12.82 6.01
N GLY A 56 1.87 12.91 7.35
CA GLY A 56 0.62 12.95 8.12
C GLY A 56 0.11 11.57 8.59
N PHE A 57 0.75 10.48 8.19
CA PHE A 57 0.45 9.14 8.69
C PHE A 57 1.16 8.88 10.02
N ASN A 58 0.42 8.34 10.98
CA ASN A 58 0.90 8.07 12.35
C ASN A 58 0.98 6.58 12.68
N THR A 59 0.61 5.72 11.73
CA THR A 59 0.70 4.26 11.89
C THR A 59 2.17 3.85 11.96
N LYS A 60 2.53 3.13 13.03
CA LYS A 60 3.85 2.54 13.22
C LYS A 60 4.14 1.55 12.08
N LEU A 61 5.33 1.61 11.50
CA LEU A 61 5.69 0.76 10.37
C LEU A 61 5.97 -0.68 10.78
N SER A 62 5.58 -1.63 9.92
CA SER A 62 6.10 -2.99 9.89
C SER A 62 7.38 -3.04 9.04
N SER A 63 8.04 -4.19 8.98
CA SER A 63 9.13 -4.45 8.03
C SER A 63 8.70 -4.22 6.57
N ALA A 64 7.44 -4.53 6.21
CA ALA A 64 6.91 -4.26 4.88
C ALA A 64 6.73 -2.77 4.61
N GLY A 65 6.25 -2.00 5.58
CA GLY A 65 6.14 -0.54 5.51
C GLY A 65 7.50 0.15 5.45
N LEU A 66 8.51 -0.36 6.17
CA LEU A 66 9.89 0.10 6.07
C LEU A 66 10.46 -0.10 4.67
N VAL A 67 10.32 -1.30 4.09
CA VAL A 67 10.72 -1.57 2.70
C VAL A 67 9.99 -0.63 1.74
N TYR A 68 8.68 -0.43 1.92
CA TYR A 68 7.93 0.50 1.08
C TYR A 68 8.41 1.95 1.24
N LYS A 69 8.71 2.43 2.45
CA LYS A 69 9.23 3.77 2.72
C LYS A 69 10.50 4.08 1.94
N HIS A 70 11.39 3.10 1.77
CA HIS A 70 12.68 3.28 1.10
C HIS A 70 12.67 2.93 -0.39
N PHE A 71 11.88 1.94 -0.80
CA PHE A 71 11.92 1.41 -2.18
C PHE A 71 10.61 1.58 -2.95
N GLY A 72 9.52 2.03 -2.31
CA GLY A 72 8.22 2.14 -2.94
C GLY A 72 8.22 3.07 -4.15
N LYS A 73 8.96 4.19 -4.09
CA LYS A 73 9.11 5.13 -5.22
C LYS A 73 9.81 4.49 -6.41
N GLU A 74 10.93 3.79 -6.19
CA GLU A 74 11.65 3.06 -7.23
C GLU A 74 10.71 2.07 -7.95
N ILE A 75 9.97 1.27 -7.19
CA ILE A 75 9.09 0.24 -7.75
C ILE A 75 7.94 0.87 -8.55
N ILE A 76 7.33 1.93 -8.03
CA ILE A 76 6.26 2.67 -8.72
C ILE A 76 6.82 3.32 -10.01
N ALA A 77 7.96 4.00 -9.92
CA ALA A 77 8.60 4.65 -11.06
C ALA A 77 8.92 3.67 -12.18
N LYS A 78 9.42 2.48 -11.84
CA LYS A 78 9.69 1.38 -12.77
C LYS A 78 8.41 0.88 -13.45
N GLU A 79 7.33 0.68 -12.70
CA GLU A 79 6.04 0.23 -13.26
C GLU A 79 5.43 1.29 -14.19
N LEU A 80 5.63 2.58 -13.91
CA LEU A 80 5.16 3.69 -14.74
C LEU A 80 6.11 4.08 -15.88
N GLN A 81 7.34 3.59 -15.88
CA GLN A 81 8.41 4.03 -16.79
C GLN A 81 8.68 5.54 -16.70
N LEU A 82 8.71 6.07 -15.47
CA LEU A 82 8.99 7.47 -15.14
C LEU A 82 10.20 7.60 -14.21
N GLY A 83 10.68 8.83 -13.99
CA GLY A 83 11.65 9.12 -12.93
C GLY A 83 11.02 9.06 -11.53
N GLU A 84 11.79 8.71 -10.51
CA GLU A 84 11.33 8.65 -9.11
C GLU A 84 10.87 10.00 -8.54
N ASP A 85 11.40 11.09 -9.10
CA ASP A 85 11.06 12.47 -8.78
C ASP A 85 9.79 12.96 -9.50
N HIS A 86 9.24 12.16 -10.41
CA HIS A 86 8.05 12.55 -11.17
C HIS A 86 6.84 12.78 -10.24
N PRO A 87 6.06 13.86 -10.38
CA PRO A 87 4.95 14.18 -9.48
C PRO A 87 3.88 13.08 -9.35
N ASN A 88 3.65 12.32 -10.44
CA ASN A 88 2.75 11.16 -10.40
C ASN A 88 3.29 10.01 -9.55
N VAL A 89 4.61 9.79 -9.51
CA VAL A 89 5.22 8.78 -8.63
C VAL A 89 4.99 9.17 -7.18
N GLN A 90 5.23 10.44 -6.81
CA GLN A 90 4.93 10.93 -5.46
C GLN A 90 3.44 10.78 -5.12
N ARG A 91 2.53 11.11 -6.03
CA ARG A 91 1.07 10.97 -5.84
C ARG A 91 0.69 9.52 -5.53
N LEU A 92 1.17 8.60 -6.35
CA LEU A 92 0.91 7.16 -6.20
C LEU A 92 1.56 6.61 -4.94
N PHE A 93 2.77 7.07 -4.59
CA PHE A 93 3.47 6.66 -3.39
C PHE A 93 2.65 6.91 -2.12
N LEU A 94 2.00 8.07 -2.03
CA LEU A 94 1.11 8.40 -0.92
C LEU A 94 -0.23 7.64 -1.01
N ALA A 95 -0.82 7.57 -2.19
CA ALA A 95 -2.12 6.90 -2.39
C ALA A 95 -2.05 5.39 -2.10
N ILE A 96 -1.00 4.71 -2.56
CA ILE A 96 -0.79 3.28 -2.31
C ILE A 96 -0.47 3.04 -0.84
N TYR A 97 0.23 3.95 -0.16
CA TYR A 97 0.42 3.81 1.28
C TYR A 97 -0.92 3.81 2.02
N LYS A 98 -1.70 4.88 1.81
CA LYS A 98 -3.02 5.10 2.42
C LYS A 98 -4.00 3.94 2.18
N ASN A 99 -4.04 3.43 0.93
CA ASN A 99 -5.07 2.48 0.52
C ASN A 99 -4.64 1.00 0.58
N PHE A 100 -3.36 0.71 0.84
CA PHE A 100 -2.85 -0.66 0.82
C PHE A 100 -1.83 -0.93 1.93
N MET A 101 -0.75 -0.15 2.02
CA MET A 101 0.34 -0.47 2.96
C MET A 101 -0.01 -0.19 4.42
N GLU A 102 -0.71 0.91 4.71
CA GLU A 102 -1.01 1.32 6.09
C GLU A 102 -1.79 0.23 6.85
N ALA A 103 -2.70 -0.47 6.18
CA ALA A 103 -3.43 -1.58 6.78
C ALA A 103 -2.52 -2.77 7.12
N ILE A 104 -1.50 -3.04 6.31
CA ILE A 104 -0.50 -4.09 6.58
C ILE A 104 0.31 -3.71 7.81
N ASP A 105 0.81 -2.48 7.85
CA ASP A 105 1.55 -1.93 9.00
C ASP A 105 0.75 -1.98 10.30
N ALA A 106 -0.52 -1.55 10.25
CA ALA A 106 -1.40 -1.56 11.40
C ALA A 106 -1.66 -2.97 11.92
N ILE A 107 -2.00 -3.92 11.04
CA ILE A 107 -2.30 -5.31 11.42
C ILE A 107 -1.07 -5.97 12.07
N ASP A 108 0.10 -5.79 11.47
CA ASP A 108 1.34 -6.38 11.94
C ASP A 108 1.78 -5.83 13.32
N ASN A 109 1.53 -4.55 13.57
CA ASN A 109 1.76 -3.92 14.87
C ASN A 109 0.60 -4.12 15.88
N GLY A 110 -0.43 -4.90 15.53
CA GLY A 110 -1.58 -5.15 16.41
C GLY A 110 -2.47 -3.92 16.66
N ILE A 111 -2.45 -2.95 15.76
CA ILE A 111 -3.24 -1.72 15.86
C ILE A 111 -4.67 -2.00 15.38
N ASN A 112 -5.66 -1.66 16.21
CA ASN A 112 -7.07 -1.78 15.86
C ASN A 112 -7.47 -0.71 14.84
N GLN A 113 -8.38 -1.06 13.93
CA GLN A 113 -8.92 -0.12 12.94
C GLN A 113 -9.73 1.03 13.57
N PHE A 114 -10.26 0.82 14.78
CA PHE A 114 -11.06 1.80 15.51
C PHE A 114 -10.62 1.85 16.98
N ASP A 115 -10.61 3.03 17.57
CA ASP A 115 -10.38 3.24 19.00
C ASP A 115 -11.64 2.85 19.79
N THR A 116 -11.78 1.56 20.09
CA THR A 116 -12.94 1.01 20.80
C THR A 116 -12.60 -0.26 21.58
N ASP A 117 -13.17 -0.39 22.77
CA ASP A 117 -13.07 -1.61 23.59
C ASP A 117 -14.11 -2.68 23.21
N LYS A 118 -15.02 -2.37 22.27
CA LYS A 118 -16.06 -3.32 21.85
C LYS A 118 -15.48 -4.34 20.86
N PRO A 119 -15.83 -5.63 20.99
CA PRO A 119 -15.45 -6.62 20.01
C PRO A 119 -16.10 -6.34 18.64
N PRO A 120 -15.48 -6.77 17.54
CA PRO A 120 -16.07 -6.62 16.22
C PRO A 120 -17.37 -7.42 16.12
N ARG A 121 -18.36 -6.86 15.42
CA ARG A 121 -19.67 -7.53 15.22
C ARG A 121 -19.57 -8.80 14.37
N TYR A 122 -18.55 -8.90 13.54
CA TYR A 122 -18.23 -10.06 12.71
C TYR A 122 -16.73 -10.13 12.46
N VAL A 123 -16.22 -11.32 12.17
CA VAL A 123 -14.81 -11.55 11.83
C VAL A 123 -14.65 -11.47 10.31
N ASN A 124 -13.66 -10.73 9.84
CA ASN A 124 -13.30 -10.64 8.43
C ASN A 124 -11.82 -11.00 8.22
N THR A 125 -11.56 -12.05 7.44
CA THR A 125 -10.22 -12.56 7.12
C THR A 125 -9.88 -12.42 5.62
N THR A 126 -10.48 -11.43 4.95
CA THR A 126 -10.18 -11.08 3.54
C THR A 126 -9.07 -10.03 3.39
N ASN A 127 -8.33 -9.68 4.44
CA ASN A 127 -7.13 -8.85 4.32
C ASN A 127 -5.90 -9.68 3.88
N LEU A 128 -4.89 -9.03 3.31
CA LEU A 128 -3.68 -9.69 2.79
C LEU A 128 -2.96 -10.50 3.89
N SER A 129 -2.80 -9.96 5.10
CA SER A 129 -2.15 -10.67 6.22
C SER A 129 -2.84 -12.00 6.52
N SER A 130 -4.17 -12.04 6.51
CA SER A 130 -4.95 -13.27 6.68
C SER A 130 -4.79 -14.23 5.50
N ARG A 131 -4.66 -13.74 4.26
CA ARG A 131 -4.45 -14.59 3.08
C ARG A 131 -3.07 -15.24 3.10
N VAL A 132 -2.05 -14.45 3.44
CA VAL A 132 -0.67 -14.94 3.64
C VAL A 132 -0.64 -15.95 4.78
N GLY A 133 -1.29 -15.66 5.90
CA GLY A 133 -1.35 -16.57 7.05
C GLY A 133 -1.98 -17.93 6.74
N ARG A 134 -2.92 -18.01 5.79
CA ARG A 134 -3.52 -19.28 5.34
C ARG A 134 -2.58 -20.18 4.54
N LEU A 135 -1.43 -19.66 4.11
CA LEU A 135 -0.42 -20.44 3.40
C LEU A 135 0.58 -21.09 4.37
N ASN A 136 0.57 -20.71 5.65
CA ASN A 136 1.37 -21.41 6.66
C ASN A 136 0.96 -22.88 6.73
N LEU A 137 1.91 -23.74 7.10
CA LEU A 137 1.62 -25.15 7.34
C LEU A 137 0.60 -25.28 8.46
N ASP A 138 -0.39 -26.15 8.24
CA ASP A 138 -1.34 -26.49 9.30
C ASP A 138 -0.58 -27.20 10.43
N TRP A 139 -0.94 -26.92 11.67
CA TRP A 139 -0.30 -27.53 12.84
C TRP A 139 -0.48 -29.06 12.91
N MET A 140 -1.46 -29.60 12.18
CA MET A 140 -1.70 -31.03 11.99
C MET A 140 -1.01 -31.60 10.75
N ASP A 141 -0.32 -30.79 9.94
CA ASP A 141 0.42 -31.31 8.79
C ASP A 141 1.54 -32.23 9.30
N PRO A 142 1.58 -33.51 8.88
CA PRO A 142 2.60 -34.45 9.31
C PRO A 142 4.01 -34.07 8.81
N ASN A 143 4.12 -33.19 7.82
CA ASN A 143 5.38 -32.72 7.26
C ASN A 143 5.62 -31.23 7.60
N GLN A 144 6.24 -31.00 8.75
CA GLN A 144 6.70 -29.68 9.21
C GLN A 144 8.15 -29.39 8.81
N SER A 145 8.63 -29.88 7.66
CA SER A 145 10.03 -29.72 7.28
C SER A 145 10.35 -28.28 6.84
N PRO A 146 11.61 -27.82 7.01
CA PRO A 146 12.04 -26.50 6.53
C PRO A 146 11.81 -26.31 5.02
N GLU A 147 11.97 -27.36 4.22
CA GLU A 147 11.71 -27.33 2.78
C GLU A 147 10.24 -27.03 2.51
N LYS A 148 9.33 -27.67 3.26
CA LYS A 148 7.89 -27.49 3.08
C LYS A 148 7.43 -26.10 3.51
N GLU A 149 7.98 -25.58 4.61
CA GLU A 149 7.75 -24.19 5.00
C GLU A 149 8.28 -23.20 3.97
N ASN A 150 9.45 -23.48 3.36
CA ASN A 150 10.01 -22.61 2.33
C ASN A 150 9.14 -22.60 1.07
N GLU A 151 8.59 -23.73 0.64
CA GLU A 151 7.60 -23.78 -0.44
C GLU A 151 6.38 -22.89 -0.15
N ALA A 152 5.80 -23.02 1.05
CA ALA A 152 4.68 -22.20 1.51
C ALA A 152 5.04 -20.71 1.53
N PHE A 153 6.24 -20.37 2.01
CA PHE A 153 6.73 -19.00 2.02
C PHE A 153 6.88 -18.42 0.61
N GLN A 154 7.39 -19.18 -0.35
CA GLN A 154 7.48 -18.73 -1.75
C GLN A 154 6.09 -18.45 -2.35
N GLN A 155 5.08 -19.26 -2.01
CA GLN A 155 3.69 -18.98 -2.41
C GLN A 155 3.16 -17.69 -1.76
N ALA A 156 3.45 -17.48 -0.47
CA ALA A 156 3.08 -16.25 0.22
C ALA A 156 3.73 -15.01 -0.38
N MET A 157 5.01 -15.11 -0.77
CA MET A 157 5.71 -14.06 -1.48
C MET A 157 5.06 -13.72 -2.82
N ALA A 158 4.64 -14.74 -3.59
CA ALA A 158 3.95 -14.53 -4.84
C ALA A 158 2.62 -13.80 -4.64
N VAL A 159 1.80 -14.21 -3.67
CA VAL A 159 0.51 -13.56 -3.33
C VAL A 159 0.71 -12.12 -2.89
N ALA A 160 1.61 -11.87 -1.94
CA ALA A 160 1.87 -10.51 -1.45
C ALA A 160 2.46 -9.61 -2.55
N GLY A 161 3.35 -10.16 -3.39
CA GLY A 161 3.95 -9.44 -4.51
C GLY A 161 2.94 -9.10 -5.60
N SER A 162 2.08 -10.03 -5.99
CA SER A 162 1.06 -9.79 -7.02
C SER A 162 0.03 -8.77 -6.56
N GLU A 163 -0.47 -8.88 -5.33
CA GLU A 163 -1.47 -7.94 -4.82
C GLU A 163 -0.93 -6.51 -4.67
N PHE A 164 0.34 -6.37 -4.26
CA PHE A 164 0.98 -5.07 -4.23
C PHE A 164 1.07 -4.46 -5.64
N LEU A 165 1.51 -5.24 -6.64
CA LEU A 165 1.58 -4.77 -8.04
C LEU A 165 0.21 -4.47 -8.63
N ASP A 166 -0.82 -5.25 -8.29
CA ASP A 166 -2.19 -4.99 -8.72
C ASP A 166 -2.71 -3.67 -8.11
N SER A 167 -2.39 -3.39 -6.85
CA SER A 167 -2.67 -2.09 -6.22
C SER A 167 -1.96 -0.95 -6.94
N VAL A 168 -0.65 -1.09 -7.24
CA VAL A 168 0.11 -0.08 -8.02
C VAL A 168 -0.54 0.17 -9.38
N ARG A 169 -0.84 -0.91 -10.12
CA ARG A 169 -1.42 -0.84 -11.48
C ARG A 169 -2.82 -0.26 -11.48
N PHE A 170 -3.66 -0.63 -10.52
CA PHE A 170 -4.99 -0.02 -10.36
C PHE A 170 -4.86 1.49 -10.14
N HIS A 171 -3.99 1.91 -9.23
CA HIS A 171 -3.82 3.32 -8.94
C HIS A 171 -3.23 4.08 -10.14
N ALA A 172 -2.29 3.48 -10.88
CA ALA A 172 -1.65 4.10 -12.03
C ALA A 172 -2.57 4.21 -13.26
N LYS A 173 -3.34 3.15 -13.55
CA LYS A 173 -4.11 3.03 -14.81
C LYS A 173 -5.56 3.45 -14.69
N SER A 174 -6.12 3.47 -13.48
CA SER A 174 -7.53 3.80 -13.24
C SER A 174 -7.68 5.04 -12.34
N TRP A 175 -7.15 4.99 -11.11
CA TRP A 175 -7.31 6.08 -10.14
C TRP A 175 -6.63 7.38 -10.60
N LEU A 176 -5.36 7.34 -11.01
CA LEU A 176 -4.63 8.57 -11.35
C LEU A 176 -5.23 9.30 -12.58
N PRO A 177 -5.57 8.63 -13.70
CA PRO A 177 -6.24 9.29 -14.82
C PRO A 177 -7.65 9.79 -14.49
N ALA A 178 -8.35 9.12 -13.56
CA ALA A 178 -9.66 9.57 -13.12
C ALA A 178 -9.62 10.97 -12.51
N ARG A 179 -8.54 11.29 -11.79
CA ARG A 179 -8.37 12.57 -11.12
C ARG A 179 -8.46 13.77 -12.08
N SER A 180 -7.77 13.74 -13.22
CA SER A 180 -7.80 14.88 -14.15
C SER A 180 -9.19 15.09 -14.74
N ILE A 181 -9.92 14.00 -15.04
CA ILE A 181 -11.30 14.06 -15.51
C ILE A 181 -12.20 14.71 -14.45
N VAL A 182 -12.05 14.32 -13.17
CA VAL A 182 -12.83 14.92 -12.08
C VAL A 182 -12.50 16.40 -11.93
N MET A 183 -11.21 16.78 -11.96
CA MET A 183 -10.80 18.18 -11.91
C MET A 183 -11.41 19.04 -13.03
N GLU A 184 -11.40 18.54 -14.26
CA GLU A 184 -12.03 19.21 -15.41
C GLU A 184 -13.54 19.36 -15.21
N CYS A 185 -14.21 18.29 -14.79
CA CYS A 185 -15.65 18.34 -14.55
C CYS A 185 -16.02 19.26 -13.38
N ILE A 186 -15.16 19.40 -12.37
CA ILE A 186 -15.32 20.39 -11.29
C ILE A 186 -15.19 21.79 -11.88
N ALA A 187 -14.19 22.06 -12.72
CA ALA A 187 -14.00 23.38 -13.32
C ALA A 187 -15.19 23.79 -14.22
N ASP A 188 -15.68 22.85 -15.03
CA ASP A 188 -16.79 23.06 -15.99
C ASP A 188 -18.18 23.08 -15.33
N ARG A 189 -18.27 22.85 -14.00
CA ARG A 189 -19.56 22.67 -13.32
C ARG A 189 -20.53 23.83 -13.49
N TYR A 190 -20.02 25.06 -13.60
CA TYR A 190 -20.83 26.27 -13.79
C TYR A 190 -21.51 26.34 -15.16
N ASP A 191 -21.00 25.63 -16.16
CA ASP A 191 -21.63 25.54 -17.49
C ASP A 191 -22.90 24.68 -17.44
N THR A 192 -22.95 23.73 -16.50
CA THR A 192 -24.11 22.87 -16.26
C THR A 192 -25.09 23.49 -15.27
N ASP A 193 -24.57 24.01 -14.16
CA ASP A 193 -25.35 24.53 -13.06
C ASP A 193 -24.75 25.87 -12.59
N PRO A 194 -25.44 27.01 -12.81
CA PRO A 194 -24.97 28.31 -12.37
C PRO A 194 -24.71 28.41 -10.86
N SER A 195 -25.31 27.54 -10.03
CA SER A 195 -25.02 27.50 -8.59
C SER A 195 -23.66 26.88 -8.26
N GLY A 196 -23.13 26.04 -9.15
CA GLY A 196 -21.87 25.32 -8.97
C GLY A 196 -21.95 24.13 -8.01
N GLU A 197 -23.15 23.73 -7.57
CA GLU A 197 -23.38 22.63 -6.64
C GLU A 197 -23.59 21.28 -7.35
N ILE A 198 -23.76 21.30 -8.67
CA ILE A 198 -23.93 20.11 -9.52
C ILE A 198 -22.78 20.02 -10.52
N MET A 199 -22.09 18.88 -10.57
CA MET A 199 -21.15 18.55 -11.66
C MET A 199 -21.71 17.41 -12.51
N VAL A 200 -21.41 17.43 -13.81
CA VAL A 200 -21.70 16.32 -14.73
C VAL A 200 -20.39 15.70 -15.19
N LEU A 201 -20.28 14.38 -15.09
CA LEU A 201 -19.15 13.65 -15.65
C LEU A 201 -19.37 13.41 -17.14
N LYS A 202 -18.41 13.84 -17.96
CA LYS A 202 -18.40 13.57 -19.41
C LYS A 202 -18.29 12.09 -19.76
N ARG A 203 -17.74 11.30 -18.84
CA ARG A 203 -17.62 9.83 -18.90
C ARG A 203 -17.56 9.28 -17.48
N PHE A 204 -18.09 8.08 -17.27
CA PHE A 204 -17.94 7.42 -15.97
C PHE A 204 -16.45 7.25 -15.62
N THR A 205 -16.14 7.57 -14.36
CA THR A 205 -14.80 7.50 -13.76
C THR A 205 -14.98 7.26 -12.24
N PRO A 206 -14.02 6.67 -11.51
CA PRO A 206 -14.13 6.46 -10.06
C PRO A 206 -14.03 7.78 -9.25
N TRP A 207 -14.93 8.72 -9.50
CA TRP A 207 -14.92 10.09 -8.99
C TRP A 207 -14.97 10.18 -7.47
N LYS A 208 -15.66 9.23 -6.81
CA LYS A 208 -15.76 9.16 -5.34
C LYS A 208 -14.40 9.02 -4.65
N LEU A 209 -13.40 8.50 -5.35
CA LEU A 209 -12.03 8.34 -4.82
C LEU A 209 -11.23 9.65 -4.86
N HIS A 210 -11.78 10.74 -5.42
CA HIS A 210 -11.09 12.01 -5.60
C HIS A 210 -11.85 13.23 -5.11
N ILE A 211 -13.19 13.20 -5.17
CA ILE A 211 -14.03 14.40 -5.03
C ILE A 211 -13.69 15.22 -3.79
N PHE A 212 -13.63 14.60 -2.61
CA PHE A 212 -13.37 15.31 -1.36
C PHE A 212 -11.96 15.89 -1.28
N GLU A 213 -10.94 15.15 -1.74
CA GLU A 213 -9.56 15.65 -1.79
C GLU A 213 -9.45 16.83 -2.77
N LEU A 214 -10.14 16.76 -3.91
CA LEU A 214 -10.15 17.83 -4.91
C LEU A 214 -10.94 19.06 -4.47
N GLU A 215 -12.04 18.90 -3.73
CA GLU A 215 -12.79 20.02 -3.16
C GLU A 215 -11.91 20.86 -2.23
N GLU A 216 -11.13 20.20 -1.36
CA GLU A 216 -10.18 20.86 -0.48
C GLU A 216 -9.04 21.52 -1.26
N GLU A 217 -8.38 20.78 -2.16
CA GLU A 217 -7.23 21.29 -2.92
C GLU A 217 -7.59 22.45 -3.87
N MET A 218 -8.75 22.37 -4.53
CA MET A 218 -9.23 23.39 -5.46
C MET A 218 -10.03 24.50 -4.77
N LYS A 219 -10.22 24.42 -3.45
CA LYS A 219 -11.01 25.37 -2.64
C LYS A 219 -12.41 25.57 -3.22
N VAL A 220 -13.09 24.46 -3.51
CA VAL A 220 -14.42 24.46 -4.12
C VAL A 220 -15.42 25.05 -3.14
N ASP A 221 -16.09 26.13 -3.56
CA ASP A 221 -17.17 26.80 -2.84
C ASP A 221 -18.20 27.32 -3.87
N PRO A 222 -19.50 27.00 -3.74
CA PRO A 222 -20.09 26.06 -2.76
C PRO A 222 -19.64 24.61 -2.99
N PRO A 223 -19.77 23.72 -1.98
CA PRO A 223 -19.43 22.31 -2.11
C PRO A 223 -20.36 21.60 -3.10
N ILE A 224 -19.85 20.56 -3.76
CA ILE A 224 -20.59 19.79 -4.76
C ILE A 224 -21.56 18.86 -4.04
N LYS A 225 -22.86 19.03 -4.32
CA LYS A 225 -23.95 18.24 -3.73
C LYS A 225 -24.33 17.04 -4.61
N TYR A 226 -24.22 17.20 -5.93
CA TYR A 226 -24.65 16.18 -6.88
C TYR A 226 -23.59 15.95 -7.97
N VAL A 227 -23.34 14.67 -8.26
CA VAL A 227 -22.52 14.24 -9.39
C VAL A 227 -23.40 13.42 -10.32
N LEU A 228 -23.63 13.96 -11.53
CA LEU A 228 -24.46 13.33 -12.54
C LEU A 228 -23.58 12.64 -13.57
N TYR A 229 -24.00 11.47 -14.05
CA TYR A 229 -23.36 10.76 -15.14
C TYR A 229 -24.38 9.84 -15.82
N GLU A 230 -24.21 9.62 -17.12
CA GLU A 230 -25.04 8.68 -17.86
C GLU A 230 -24.76 7.25 -17.36
N SER A 231 -25.81 6.52 -16.99
CA SER A 231 -25.69 5.10 -16.67
C SER A 231 -25.40 4.32 -17.94
N LEU A 232 -24.54 3.31 -17.86
CA LEU A 232 -24.27 2.40 -18.99
C LEU A 232 -25.31 1.28 -19.10
N ASP A 233 -26.50 1.50 -18.53
CA ASP A 233 -27.58 0.51 -18.39
C ASP A 233 -28.74 0.78 -19.36
#